data_AF-A0A1B6FE85-F1
#
_entry.id   AF-A0A1B6FE85-F1
#
_cell.length_a   1.000
_cell.length_b   1.000
_cell.length_c   1.000
_cell.angle_alpha   90.00
_cell.angle_beta   90.00
_cell.angle_gamma   90.00
#
_symmetry.space_group_name_H-M   'P 1'
#
loop_
_entity.id
_entity.type
_entity.pdbx_description
1 polymer ?
#
loop_
_entity_poly.entity_id
_entity_poly.type
_entity_poly.pdbx_seq_one_letter_code
_entity_poly.pdbx_strand_id
1 'polypeptide(L)'
;LSVNSPSSTEFDFHWNSIPSRIVCAFPYILAFTSDSMEIRLIINGNLVQHTTMPKLTLICSKNDIFFATTAPEFFQTRAERLHVDQRIDRDPSISPPSSPHLSPESRPFRLYRISLTALSGLIAPCDRRCPTPSPEPSV
;
A
#
# COMPACT_ATOMS: atom_id res chain seq x y z
N LEU A 1 36.80 -20.83 32.94
CA LEU A 1 35.44 -20.26 33.09
C LEU A 1 35.01 -19.78 31.71
N SER A 2 34.09 -20.51 31.06
CA SER A 2 33.58 -20.15 29.73
C SER A 2 32.80 -18.84 29.85
N VAL A 3 33.19 -17.82 29.09
CA VAL A 3 32.48 -16.54 29.05
C VAL A 3 31.11 -16.83 28.44
N ASN A 4 30.07 -16.62 29.24
CA ASN A 4 28.68 -16.71 28.85
C ASN A 4 28.44 -15.65 27.75
N SER A 5 28.54 -16.03 26.48
CA SER A 5 28.07 -15.18 25.39
C SER A 5 26.58 -14.96 25.65
N PRO A 6 26.09 -13.73 25.90
CA PRO A 6 24.66 -13.50 25.86
C PRO A 6 24.25 -14.02 24.49
N SER A 7 23.40 -15.04 24.44
CA SER A 7 22.90 -15.59 23.19
C SER A 7 22.37 -14.41 22.38
N SER A 8 23.15 -13.93 21.42
CA SER A 8 22.70 -12.87 20.53
C SER A 8 21.45 -13.46 19.92
N THR A 9 20.31 -12.81 20.11
CA THR A 9 19.10 -13.10 19.36
C THR A 9 19.35 -12.62 17.93
N GLU A 10 20.32 -13.25 17.29
CA GLU A 10 20.79 -12.96 15.95
C GLU A 10 19.93 -13.80 15.03
N PHE A 11 18.89 -13.16 14.51
CA PHE A 11 17.99 -13.75 13.55
C PHE A 11 18.31 -13.16 12.18
N ASP A 12 18.62 -14.04 11.24
CA ASP A 12 18.84 -13.66 9.85
C ASP A 12 17.51 -13.62 9.10
N PHE A 13 17.22 -12.47 8.49
CA PHE A 13 16.07 -12.30 7.62
C PHE A 13 16.39 -12.80 6.21
N HIS A 14 15.86 -13.96 5.85
CA HIS A 14 16.06 -14.59 4.54
C HIS A 14 15.06 -14.09 3.49
N TRP A 15 15.21 -12.87 2.98
CA TRP A 15 14.23 -12.23 2.07
C TRP A 15 13.96 -13.07 0.82
N ASN A 16 12.69 -13.16 0.39
CA ASN A 16 12.34 -13.87 -0.85
C ASN A 16 12.90 -13.17 -2.10
N SER A 17 13.16 -11.85 -1.98
CA SER A 17 13.77 -11.02 -3.02
C SER A 17 14.61 -9.93 -2.36
N ILE A 18 15.64 -9.44 -3.04
CA ILE A 18 16.55 -8.43 -2.49
C ILE A 18 15.76 -7.11 -2.28
N PRO A 19 15.61 -6.63 -1.04
CA PRO A 19 14.86 -5.41 -0.79
C PRO A 19 15.62 -4.18 -1.27
N SER A 20 14.90 -3.25 -1.87
CA SER A 20 15.43 -1.92 -2.20
C SER A 20 15.36 -0.95 -1.02
N ARG A 21 14.38 -1.15 -0.13
CA ARG A 21 14.16 -0.39 1.10
C ARG A 21 13.66 -1.32 2.19
N ILE A 22 14.05 -1.02 3.42
CA ILE A 22 13.64 -1.75 4.62
C ILE A 22 13.08 -0.75 5.63
N VAL A 23 11.97 -1.09 6.25
CA VAL A 23 11.35 -0.31 7.32
C VAL A 23 11.16 -1.20 8.55
N CYS A 24 11.66 -0.74 9.69
CA CYS A 24 11.42 -1.39 10.97
C CYS A 24 10.20 -0.72 11.64
N ALA A 25 9.18 -1.51 11.97
CA ALA A 25 7.94 -1.05 12.58
C ALA A 25 7.46 -2.11 13.58
N PHE A 26 8.01 -2.07 14.79
CA PHE A 26 7.80 -3.10 15.82
C PHE A 26 6.31 -3.47 15.97
N PRO A 27 5.96 -4.78 15.98
CA PRO A 27 6.84 -5.96 16.01
C PRO A 27 7.29 -6.48 14.63
N TYR A 28 7.14 -5.68 13.58
CA TYR A 28 7.38 -6.08 12.19
C TYR A 28 8.62 -5.44 11.58
N ILE A 29 9.12 -6.09 10.53
CA ILE A 29 10.08 -5.55 9.58
C ILE A 29 9.48 -5.71 8.17
N LEU A 30 9.49 -4.64 7.40
CA LEU A 30 8.91 -4.57 6.07
C LEU A 30 10.01 -4.38 5.03
N ALA A 31 10.01 -5.23 4.00
CA ALA A 31 10.88 -5.14 2.84
C ALA A 31 10.07 -4.68 1.63
N PHE A 32 10.59 -3.69 0.90
CA PHE A 32 10.01 -3.19 -0.34
C PHE A 32 10.95 -3.46 -1.51
N THR A 33 10.43 -4.09 -2.55
CA THR A 33 11.02 -4.13 -3.90
C THR A 33 10.26 -3.15 -4.81
N SER A 34 10.58 -3.14 -6.10
CA SER A 34 9.83 -2.39 -7.12
C SER A 34 8.44 -2.98 -7.43
N ASP A 35 8.18 -4.21 -7.00
CA ASP A 35 7.02 -4.99 -7.40
C ASP A 35 6.40 -5.84 -6.28
N SER A 36 6.95 -5.82 -5.07
CA SER A 36 6.42 -6.55 -3.92
C SER A 36 6.78 -5.92 -2.58
N MET A 37 5.88 -6.14 -1.62
CA MET A 37 6.06 -5.82 -0.22
C MET A 37 6.03 -7.10 0.59
N GLU A 38 6.98 -7.26 1.51
CA GLU A 38 7.07 -8.39 2.40
C GLU A 38 7.10 -7.93 3.86
N ILE A 39 6.29 -8.54 4.71
CA ILE A 39 6.17 -8.24 6.15
C ILE A 39 6.58 -9.47 6.93
N ARG A 40 7.54 -9.30 7.84
CA ARG A 40 8.04 -10.34 8.74
C ARG A 40 7.99 -9.91 10.18
N LEU A 41 7.97 -10.86 11.10
CA LEU A 41 8.17 -10.60 12.52
C LEU A 41 9.65 -10.33 12.79
N ILE A 42 9.94 -9.26 13.52
CA ILE A 42 11.33 -8.91 13.89
C ILE A 42 11.97 -9.93 14.84
N ILE A 43 11.14 -10.67 15.60
CA ILE A 43 11.60 -11.59 16.64
C ILE A 43 12.14 -12.92 16.12
N ASN A 44 11.77 -13.34 14.91
CA ASN A 44 12.17 -14.66 14.39
C ASN A 44 12.27 -14.70 12.86
N GLY A 45 11.95 -13.60 12.16
CA GLY A 45 11.98 -13.55 10.71
C GLY A 45 10.84 -14.28 10.00
N ASN A 46 9.82 -14.76 10.73
CA ASN A 46 8.69 -15.46 10.11
C ASN A 46 7.94 -14.52 9.16
N LEU A 47 7.63 -15.04 7.96
CA LEU A 47 6.80 -14.36 6.97
C LEU A 47 5.36 -14.22 7.49
N VAL A 48 4.91 -12.99 7.63
CA VAL A 48 3.52 -12.64 7.99
C VAL A 48 2.71 -12.42 6.73
N GLN A 49 3.23 -11.62 5.79
CA GLN A 49 2.53 -11.28 4.57
C GLN A 49 3.49 -11.01 3.43
N HIS A 50 3.14 -11.47 2.23
CA HIS A 50 3.80 -11.12 0.98
C HIS A 50 2.74 -10.63 0.00
N THR A 51 2.95 -9.48 -0.63
CA THR A 51 1.99 -8.88 -1.58
C THR A 51 2.72 -8.34 -2.80
N THR A 52 2.35 -8.82 -3.98
CA THR A 52 2.83 -8.29 -5.27
C THR A 52 2.06 -7.02 -5.63
N MET A 53 2.78 -5.94 -5.87
CA MET A 53 2.28 -4.59 -6.13
C MET A 53 3.12 -3.92 -7.23
N PRO A 54 2.63 -3.80 -8.48
CA PRO A 54 3.42 -3.26 -9.58
C PRO A 54 3.73 -1.76 -9.43
N LYS A 55 5.00 -1.40 -9.67
CA LYS A 55 5.52 -0.03 -9.51
C LYS A 55 5.44 0.45 -8.06
N LEU A 56 5.68 -0.45 -7.11
CA LEU A 56 5.71 -0.13 -5.69
C LEU A 56 6.88 0.80 -5.37
N THR A 57 6.60 1.86 -4.62
CA THR A 57 7.58 2.85 -4.19
C THR A 57 7.29 3.28 -2.75
N LEU A 58 8.27 3.12 -1.86
CA LEU A 58 8.23 3.70 -0.51
C LEU A 58 8.45 5.22 -0.60
N ILE A 59 7.58 6.00 0.04
CA ILE A 59 7.65 7.47 0.07
C ILE A 59 8.33 7.92 1.36
N CYS A 60 7.80 7.54 2.52
CA CYS A 60 8.40 7.85 3.82
C CYS A 60 7.91 6.89 4.91
N SER A 61 8.63 6.86 6.04
CA SER A 61 8.35 5.93 7.15
C SER A 61 8.63 6.53 8.55
N LYS A 62 8.55 7.86 8.69
CA LYS A 62 8.93 8.53 9.96
C LYS A 62 7.85 8.38 11.04
N ASN A 63 6.60 8.76 10.72
CA ASN A 63 5.47 8.72 11.66
C ASN A 63 4.48 7.60 11.31
N ASP A 64 4.24 7.43 10.02
CA ASP A 64 3.49 6.34 9.41
C ASP A 64 4.26 5.91 8.15
N ILE A 65 3.93 4.72 7.64
CA ILE A 65 4.54 4.19 6.41
C ILE A 65 3.65 4.59 5.24
N PHE A 66 4.15 5.47 4.38
CA PHE A 66 3.48 5.89 3.15
C PHE A 66 4.18 5.28 1.95
N PHE A 67 3.40 4.67 1.06
CA PHE A 67 3.91 4.09 -0.18
C PHE A 67 2.86 4.24 -1.29
N ALA A 68 3.33 4.22 -2.52
CA ALA A 68 2.46 4.22 -3.69
C ALA A 68 2.73 2.98 -4.55
N THR A 69 1.69 2.50 -5.20
CA THR A 69 1.76 1.47 -6.25
C THR A 69 0.74 1.82 -7.32
N THR A 70 0.81 1.17 -8.48
CA THR A 70 -0.28 1.25 -9.46
C THR A 70 -1.61 0.98 -8.75
N ALA A 71 -2.69 1.67 -9.10
CA ALA A 71 -3.98 1.37 -8.49
C ALA A 71 -4.44 -0.07 -8.88
N PRO A 72 -5.01 -0.87 -7.95
CA PRO A 72 -5.28 -2.29 -8.17
C PRO A 72 -6.11 -2.62 -9.41
N GLU A 73 -7.09 -1.78 -9.71
CA GLU A 73 -7.94 -1.85 -10.90
C GLU A 73 -7.16 -1.69 -12.23
N PHE A 74 -5.88 -1.30 -12.18
CA PHE A 74 -4.97 -1.18 -13.32
C PHE A 74 -3.79 -2.16 -13.28
N PHE A 75 -3.76 -3.13 -12.34
CA PHE A 75 -2.74 -4.18 -12.30
C PHE A 75 -2.74 -5.04 -13.56
N GLN A 76 -3.91 -5.26 -14.13
CA GLN A 76 -4.13 -6.06 -15.34
C GLN A 76 -4.91 -5.23 -16.35
N THR A 77 -4.20 -4.46 -17.17
CA THR A 77 -4.81 -4.04 -18.43
C THR A 77 -4.92 -5.29 -19.30
N ARG A 78 -6.00 -6.06 -19.15
CA ARG A 78 -6.59 -6.81 -20.25
C ARG A 78 -7.07 -5.78 -21.28
N ALA A 79 -6.13 -5.20 -22.01
CA ALA A 79 -6.38 -4.19 -23.03
C ALA A 79 -6.91 -4.80 -24.35
N GLU A 80 -7.24 -6.09 -24.40
CA GLU A 80 -7.57 -6.74 -25.68
C GLU A 80 -9.02 -7.16 -25.88
N ARG A 81 -9.89 -7.20 -24.87
CA ARG A 81 -11.23 -7.83 -25.04
C ARG A 81 -12.45 -6.95 -24.96
N LEU A 82 -12.32 -5.64 -24.70
CA LEU A 82 -13.48 -4.73 -24.72
C LEU A 82 -13.49 -3.78 -25.93
N HIS A 83 -12.55 -3.91 -26.87
CA HIS A 83 -12.56 -3.13 -28.12
C HIS A 83 -13.17 -3.89 -29.32
N VAL A 84 -13.86 -5.01 -29.08
CA VAL A 84 -14.46 -5.81 -30.17
C VAL A 84 -15.99 -5.69 -30.25
N ASP A 85 -16.67 -5.13 -29.25
CA ASP A 85 -18.15 -5.20 -29.22
C ASP A 85 -18.89 -3.85 -29.30
N GLN A 86 -18.17 -2.75 -29.50
CA GLN A 86 -18.77 -1.39 -29.50
C GLN A 86 -18.86 -0.74 -30.89
N ARG A 87 -19.02 -1.55 -31.94
CA ARG A 87 -19.19 -1.07 -33.32
C ARG A 87 -20.59 -1.26 -33.89
N ILE A 88 -21.54 -1.72 -33.08
CA ILE A 88 -22.92 -1.92 -33.53
C ILE A 88 -23.81 -0.93 -32.77
N ASP A 89 -24.02 0.22 -33.41
CA ASP A 89 -25.23 1.03 -33.31
C ASP A 89 -25.49 1.83 -32.01
N ARG A 90 -24.70 2.89 -31.77
CA ARG A 90 -25.11 3.93 -30.82
C ARG A 90 -24.86 5.34 -31.35
N ASP A 91 -25.96 6.08 -31.48
CA ASP A 91 -26.03 7.50 -31.83
C ASP A 91 -24.95 8.32 -31.05
N PRO A 92 -24.06 9.07 -31.73
CA PRO A 92 -22.93 9.76 -31.10
C PRO A 92 -23.34 10.94 -30.18
N SER A 93 -24.62 11.28 -30.10
CA SER A 93 -25.07 12.60 -29.61
C SER A 93 -25.30 12.74 -28.09
N ILE A 94 -25.13 11.68 -27.27
CA ILE A 94 -25.54 11.71 -25.85
C ILE A 94 -24.45 11.26 -24.86
N SER A 95 -23.18 11.21 -25.27
CA SER A 95 -22.09 10.92 -24.33
C SER A 95 -21.51 12.24 -23.80
N PRO A 96 -21.35 12.43 -22.48
CA PRO A 96 -20.51 13.52 -22.00
C PRO A 96 -19.09 13.36 -22.59
N PRO A 97 -18.37 14.47 -22.86
CA PRO A 97 -17.03 14.41 -23.41
C PRO A 97 -16.12 13.59 -22.50
N SER A 98 -15.26 12.75 -23.11
CA SER A 98 -14.22 12.04 -22.39
C SER A 98 -13.35 13.06 -21.65
N SER A 99 -13.10 12.82 -20.36
CA SER A 99 -12.30 13.74 -19.55
C SER A 99 -10.91 13.93 -20.18
N PRO A 100 -10.43 15.17 -20.36
CA PRO A 100 -9.15 15.47 -21.01
C PRO A 100 -7.92 14.95 -20.25
N HIS A 101 -8.11 14.37 -19.05
CA HIS A 101 -7.05 13.79 -18.22
C HIS A 101 -6.89 12.27 -18.35
N LEU A 102 -7.71 11.59 -19.17
CA LEU A 102 -7.56 10.16 -19.43
C LEU A 102 -6.52 9.93 -20.54
N SER A 103 -5.25 10.20 -20.26
CA SER A 103 -4.18 9.64 -21.08
C SER A 103 -4.19 8.12 -20.90
N PRO A 104 -4.28 7.32 -21.98
CA PRO A 104 -4.23 5.87 -21.89
C PRO A 104 -2.89 5.33 -21.37
N GLU A 105 -1.81 6.15 -21.38
CA GLU A 105 -0.49 5.76 -20.88
C GLU A 105 -0.28 5.92 -19.37
N SER A 106 -1.01 6.81 -18.68
CA SER A 106 -0.78 7.07 -17.26
C SER A 106 -1.69 6.21 -16.37
N ARG A 107 -1.26 4.98 -16.06
CA ARG A 107 -1.91 4.20 -15.00
C ARG A 107 -1.78 4.97 -13.67
N PRO A 108 -2.88 5.38 -13.02
CA PRO A 108 -2.79 6.19 -11.81
C PRO A 108 -2.14 5.39 -10.68
N PHE A 109 -1.30 6.07 -9.90
CA PHE A 109 -0.78 5.54 -8.64
C PHE A 109 -1.83 5.74 -7.54
N ARG A 110 -1.90 4.78 -6.62
CA ARG A 110 -2.67 4.89 -5.39
C ARG A 110 -1.71 5.02 -4.21
N LEU A 111 -1.97 6.01 -3.36
CA LEU A 111 -1.25 6.24 -2.12
C LEU A 111 -1.87 5.38 -1.01
N TYR A 112 -1.00 4.69 -0.26
CA TYR A 112 -1.36 3.87 0.88
C TYR A 112 -0.65 4.38 2.13
N ARG A 113 -1.29 4.17 3.28
CA ARG A 113 -0.75 4.45 4.61
C ARG A 113 -0.90 3.22 5.49
N ILE A 114 0.20 2.76 6.07
CA ILE A 114 0.16 1.85 7.20
C ILE A 114 0.46 2.68 8.44
N SER A 115 -0.48 2.68 9.38
CA SER A 115 -0.31 3.41 10.63
C SER A 115 0.62 2.65 11.58
N LEU A 116 1.66 3.30 12.11
CA LEU A 116 2.59 2.64 13.04
C LEU A 116 1.91 2.25 14.36
N THR A 117 0.94 3.04 14.83
CA THR A 117 0.16 2.72 16.02
C THR A 117 -0.71 1.48 15.80
N ALA A 118 -1.29 1.34 14.61
CA ALA A 118 -2.08 0.15 14.26
C ALA A 118 -1.23 -1.12 14.22
N LEU A 119 0.03 -1.03 13.76
CA LEU A 119 0.97 -2.17 13.79
C LEU A 119 1.40 -2.53 15.20
N SER A 120 1.60 -1.54 16.07
CA SER A 120 2.06 -1.75 17.45
C SER A 120 0.99 -2.36 18.37
N GLY A 121 -0.26 -2.45 17.91
CA GLY A 121 -1.40 -2.86 18.75
C GLY A 121 -1.74 -1.84 19.85
N LEU A 122 -1.03 -0.71 19.89
CA LEU A 122 -1.35 0.44 20.72
C LEU A 122 -2.54 1.12 20.06
N ILE A 123 -3.72 1.03 20.70
CA ILE A 123 -4.92 1.73 20.26
C ILE A 123 -4.54 3.21 20.11
N ALA A 124 -4.48 3.69 18.87
CA ALA A 124 -4.39 5.11 18.64
C ALA A 124 -5.63 5.74 19.29
N PRO A 125 -5.51 6.80 20.12
CA PRO A 125 -6.65 7.63 20.39
C PRO A 125 -7.14 8.08 19.02
N CYS A 126 -8.31 7.58 18.66
CA CYS A 126 -8.96 7.82 17.40
C CYS A 126 -8.79 9.28 16.98
N ASP A 127 -8.07 9.52 15.88
CA ASP A 127 -8.11 10.81 15.20
C ASP A 127 -9.55 10.98 14.70
N ARG A 128 -10.32 11.65 15.55
CA ARG A 128 -11.48 12.48 15.28
C ARG A 128 -12.35 12.00 14.12
N ARG A 129 -13.43 11.31 14.48
CA ARG A 129 -14.71 11.44 13.76
C ARG A 129 -14.91 12.93 13.46
N CYS A 130 -15.11 13.30 12.19
CA CYS A 130 -15.44 14.66 11.80
C CYS A 130 -16.52 15.19 12.75
N PRO A 131 -16.39 16.39 13.34
CA PRO A 131 -17.50 16.96 14.08
C PRO A 131 -18.68 17.06 13.11
N THR A 132 -19.75 16.32 13.39
CA THR A 132 -21.06 16.57 12.78
C THR A 132 -21.43 18.02 13.12
N PRO A 133 -21.81 18.85 12.14
CA PRO A 133 -22.32 20.18 12.43
C PRO A 133 -23.55 20.03 13.34
N SER A 134 -23.48 20.64 14.53
CA SER A 134 -24.63 20.72 15.42
C SER A 134 -25.72 21.56 14.76
N PRO A 135 -26.99 21.13 14.74
CA PRO A 135 -28.06 21.97 14.23
C PRO A 135 -28.16 23.25 15.09
N GLU A 136 -28.20 24.41 14.44
CA GLU A 136 -28.43 25.69 15.12
C GLU A 136 -29.78 25.67 15.84
N PRO A 137 -29.88 26.29 17.04
CA PRO A 137 -31.14 26.39 17.74
C PRO A 137 -32.09 27.28 16.93
N SER A 138 -33.24 26.72 16.56
CA SER A 138 -34.37 27.48 16.01
C SER A 138 -34.82 28.52 17.05
N VAL A 139 -34.78 29.79 16.65
CA VAL A 139 -35.34 30.95 17.38
C VAL A 139 -36.86 30.82 17.52
#